data_AF-A0A3M6BNR0-F1
#
_entry.id   AF-A0A3M6BNR0-F1
#
_cell.length_a   1.000
_cell.length_b   1.000
_cell.length_c   1.000
_cell.angle_alpha   90.00
_cell.angle_beta   90.00
_cell.angle_gamma   90.00
#
_symmetry.space_group_name_H-M   'P 1'
#
loop_
_entity.id
_entity.type
_entity.pdbx_description
1 polymer ?
#
loop_
_entity_poly.entity_id
_entity_poly.type
_entity_poly.pdbx_seq_one_letter_code
_entity_poly.pdbx_strand_id
1 'polypeptide(L)'
;MSIFAPRNPFTLPELEENEVVFPASLVKSACTLAAHYIAAREQTDSERASSVDQDIGAFLTEEFATRESQVLFRTRFMTLFADCNASYGALNHWHSMWAYEEDRI
;
A
#
# COMPACT_ATOMS: atom_id res chain seq x y z
N MET A 1 22.18 3.46 13.28
CA MET A 1 21.26 2.74 12.39
C MET A 1 20.38 3.78 11.75
N SER A 2 20.46 3.98 10.43
CA SER A 2 19.53 4.86 9.74
C SER A 2 18.19 4.14 9.71
N ILE A 3 17.24 4.56 10.55
CA ILE A 3 15.85 4.13 10.41
C ILE A 3 15.40 4.79 9.11
N PHE A 4 15.41 4.03 8.01
CA PHE A 4 14.90 4.52 6.74
C PHE A 4 13.41 4.79 6.95
N ALA A 5 12.99 6.05 6.86
CA ALA A 5 11.57 6.37 6.91
C ALA A 5 10.87 5.70 5.72
N PRO A 6 9.72 5.03 5.91
CA PRO A 6 8.97 4.43 4.82
C PRO A 6 8.66 5.49 3.76
N ARG A 7 8.90 5.17 2.50
CA ARG A 7 8.62 6.07 1.38
C ARG A 7 7.35 5.63 0.68
N ASN A 8 6.59 6.60 0.17
CA ASN A 8 5.41 6.31 -0.60
C ASN A 8 5.82 5.69 -1.95
N PRO A 9 5.49 4.41 -2.22
CA PRO A 9 5.95 3.69 -3.41
C PRO A 9 5.31 4.20 -4.71
N PHE A 10 4.37 5.14 -4.62
CA PHE A 10 3.68 5.78 -5.75
C PHE A 10 4.18 7.22 -6.02
N THR A 11 5.25 7.68 -5.32
CA THR A 11 5.81 9.04 -5.47
C THR A 11 7.14 9.12 -6.23
N LEU A 12 7.74 7.99 -6.59
CA LEU A 12 9.01 7.99 -7.31
C LEU A 12 8.83 8.52 -8.74
N PRO A 13 9.72 9.40 -9.23
CA PRO A 13 9.74 9.76 -10.64
C PRO A 13 10.33 8.61 -11.45
N GLU A 14 9.88 8.52 -12.70
CA GLU A 14 10.27 7.54 -13.72
C GLU A 14 9.56 6.20 -13.57
N LEU A 15 8.34 6.18 -14.12
CA LEU A 15 7.92 5.06 -14.94
C LEU A 15 9.11 4.73 -15.86
N GLU A 16 9.86 3.66 -15.57
CA GLU A 16 10.80 3.10 -16.54
C GLU A 16 10.04 2.93 -17.86
N GLU A 17 10.69 3.11 -19.02
CA GLU A 17 10.08 3.17 -20.37
C GLU A 17 9.19 1.95 -20.75
N ASN A 18 9.06 0.96 -19.87
CA ASN A 18 8.22 -0.23 -19.98
C ASN A 18 7.08 -0.31 -18.93
N GLU A 19 6.85 0.71 -18.09
CA GLU A 19 5.76 0.65 -17.11
C GLU A 19 4.40 0.82 -17.80
N VAL A 20 3.51 -0.14 -17.51
CA VAL A 20 2.08 -0.06 -17.76
C VAL A 20 1.57 1.34 -17.35
N VAL A 21 1.06 2.11 -18.31
CA VAL A 21 0.49 3.43 -18.04
C VAL A 21 -0.80 3.23 -17.26
N PHE A 22 -0.72 3.36 -15.93
CA PHE A 22 -1.90 3.31 -15.08
C PHE A 22 -2.73 4.58 -15.21
N PRO A 23 -4.07 4.49 -15.09
CA PRO A 23 -4.92 5.66 -14.94
C PRO A 23 -4.43 6.56 -13.81
N ALA A 24 -4.29 7.86 -14.09
CA ALA A 24 -3.83 8.84 -13.11
C ALA A 24 -4.70 8.87 -11.83
N SER A 25 -5.98 8.51 -11.95
CA SER A 25 -6.89 8.35 -10.81
C SER A 25 -6.44 7.23 -9.86
N LEU A 26 -6.10 6.04 -10.39
CA LEU A 26 -5.65 4.90 -9.58
C LEU A 26 -4.34 5.21 -8.87
N VAL A 27 -3.38 5.80 -9.58
CA VAL A 27 -2.09 6.20 -9.00
C VAL A 27 -2.30 7.23 -7.90
N LYS A 28 -3.18 8.22 -8.11
CA LYS A 28 -3.49 9.24 -7.10
C LYS A 28 -4.16 8.64 -5.86
N SER A 29 -5.14 7.75 -6.03
CA SER A 29 -5.81 7.07 -4.92
C SER A 29 -4.82 6.23 -4.13
N ALA A 30 -4.01 5.41 -4.80
CA ALA A 30 -3.00 4.58 -4.15
C ALA A 30 -1.92 5.41 -3.43
N CYS A 31 -1.47 6.50 -4.05
CA CYS A 31 -0.55 7.44 -3.44
C CYS A 31 -1.14 8.08 -2.17
N THR A 32 -2.42 8.46 -2.20
CA THR A 32 -3.10 9.04 -1.03
C THR A 32 -3.23 8.02 0.10
N LEU A 33 -3.65 6.80 -0.21
CA LEU A 33 -3.75 5.70 0.77
C LEU A 33 -2.39 5.39 1.40
N ALA A 34 -1.33 5.29 0.59
CA ALA A 34 0.02 5.07 1.08
C ALA A 34 0.49 6.19 2.03
N ALA A 35 0.25 7.46 1.68
CA ALA A 35 0.60 8.59 2.53
C ALA A 35 -0.16 8.56 3.86
N HIS A 36 -1.47 8.27 3.83
CA HIS A 36 -2.28 8.14 5.05
C HIS A 36 -1.81 6.98 5.94
N TYR A 37 -1.43 5.86 5.33
CA TYR A 37 -0.91 4.72 6.08
C TYR A 37 0.41 5.05 6.77
N ILE A 38 1.38 5.64 6.06
CA ILE A 38 2.65 6.09 6.64
C ILE A 38 2.40 7.04 7.81
N ALA A 39 1.56 8.05 7.62
CA ALA A 39 1.27 9.05 8.66
C ALA A 39 0.65 8.42 9.91
N ALA A 40 -0.28 7.47 9.75
CA ALA A 40 -0.88 6.75 10.87
C ALA A 40 0.17 5.90 11.62
N ARG A 41 1.04 5.22 10.87
CA ARG A 41 2.12 4.39 11.44
C ARG A 41 3.16 5.22 12.18
N GLU A 42 3.55 6.38 11.64
CA GLU A 42 4.46 7.32 12.27
C GLU A 42 3.90 7.86 13.60
N GLN A 43 2.59 8.11 13.65
CA GLN A 43 1.89 8.58 14.85
C GLN A 43 1.56 7.45 15.85
N THR A 44 1.94 6.21 15.57
CA THR A 44 1.56 5.02 16.35
C THR A 44 0.04 4.86 16.53
N ASP A 45 -0.74 5.40 15.60
CA ASP A 45 -2.20 5.33 15.59
C ASP A 45 -2.63 4.03 14.93
N SER A 46 -2.77 2.97 15.74
CA SER A 46 -3.13 1.63 15.26
C SER A 46 -4.55 1.56 14.69
N GLU A 47 -5.49 2.34 15.24
CA GLU A 47 -6.88 2.35 14.76
C GLU A 47 -6.94 2.96 13.36
N ARG A 48 -6.29 4.11 13.16
CA ARG A 48 -6.22 4.75 11.86
C ARG A 48 -5.42 3.92 10.86
N ALA A 49 -4.32 3.31 11.28
CA ALA A 49 -3.57 2.40 10.41
C ALA A 49 -4.43 1.21 9.98
N SER A 50 -5.35 0.74 10.83
CA SER A 50 -6.24 -0.40 10.53
C SER A 50 -7.33 0.01 9.55
N SER A 51 -7.95 1.18 9.76
CA SER A 51 -8.91 1.75 8.81
C SER A 51 -8.30 1.92 7.42
N VAL A 52 -7.09 2.49 7.33
CA VAL A 52 -6.44 2.71 6.03
C VAL A 52 -6.01 1.39 5.39
N ASP A 53 -5.63 0.38 6.18
CA ASP A 53 -5.34 -0.98 5.68
C ASP A 53 -6.57 -1.63 5.04
N GLN A 54 -7.75 -1.44 5.63
CA GLN A 54 -9.02 -1.89 5.04
C GLN A 54 -9.35 -1.14 3.75
N ASP A 55 -9.14 0.18 3.73
CA ASP A 55 -9.33 1.00 2.52
C ASP A 55 -8.39 0.57 1.38
N ILE A 56 -7.16 0.15 1.71
CA ILE A 56 -6.21 -0.43 0.73
C ILE A 56 -6.74 -1.75 0.18
N GLY A 57 -7.28 -2.63 1.03
CA GLY A 57 -7.92 -3.87 0.61
C GLY A 57 -9.09 -3.61 -0.35
N ALA A 58 -10.01 -2.72 0.02
CA ALA A 58 -11.15 -2.35 -0.82
C ALA A 58 -10.72 -1.75 -2.16
N PHE A 59 -9.74 -0.84 -2.15
CA PHE A 59 -9.16 -0.27 -3.37
C PHE A 59 -8.60 -1.36 -4.31
N LEU A 60 -7.89 -2.34 -3.77
CA LEU A 60 -7.33 -3.43 -4.58
C LEU A 60 -8.42 -4.34 -5.16
N THR A 61 -9.55 -4.53 -4.47
CA THR A 61 -10.64 -5.39 -4.94
C THR A 61 -11.58 -4.71 -5.92
N GLU A 62 -11.87 -3.42 -5.73
CA GLU A 62 -12.95 -2.72 -6.44
C GLU A 62 -12.50 -1.93 -7.67
N GLU A 63 -11.26 -1.41 -7.67
CA GLU A 63 -10.85 -0.38 -8.64
C GLU A 63 -10.11 -0.92 -9.87
N PHE A 64 -9.84 -2.23 -9.93
CA PHE A 64 -9.01 -2.84 -10.97
C PHE A 64 -9.81 -3.68 -11.96
N ALA A 65 -9.73 -3.31 -13.24
CA ALA A 65 -10.33 -4.08 -14.34
C ALA A 65 -9.57 -5.38 -14.67
N THR A 66 -8.29 -5.48 -14.31
CA THR A 66 -7.45 -6.66 -14.58
C THR A 66 -6.63 -7.07 -13.36
N ARG A 67 -6.44 -8.39 -13.21
CA ARG A 67 -5.64 -8.98 -12.12
C ARG A 67 -4.16 -8.57 -12.20
N GLU A 68 -3.62 -8.36 -13.40
CA GLU A 68 -2.23 -7.97 -13.59
C GLU A 68 -1.93 -6.57 -13.03
N SER A 69 -2.81 -5.60 -13.30
CA SER A 69 -2.69 -4.25 -12.73
C SER A 69 -2.87 -4.26 -11.20
N GLN A 70 -3.83 -5.05 -10.71
CA GLN A 70 -4.05 -5.25 -9.28
C GLN A 70 -2.81 -5.82 -8.58
N VAL A 71 -2.15 -6.82 -9.17
CA VAL A 71 -0.94 -7.45 -8.60
C VAL A 71 0.19 -6.43 -8.45
N LEU A 72 0.40 -5.55 -9.43
CA LEU A 72 1.45 -4.52 -9.35
C LEU A 72 1.20 -3.53 -8.20
N PHE A 73 -0.04 -3.08 -8.01
CA PHE A 73 -0.39 -2.22 -6.86
C PHE A 73 -0.31 -2.98 -5.54
N ARG A 74 -0.78 -4.23 -5.48
CA ARG A 74 -0.68 -5.11 -4.31
C ARG A 74 0.77 -5.25 -3.86
N THR A 75 1.69 -5.53 -4.78
CA THR A 75 3.13 -5.64 -4.48
C THR A 75 3.70 -4.34 -3.92
N ARG A 76 3.38 -3.19 -4.52
CA ARG A 76 3.84 -1.88 -4.03
C ARG A 76 3.32 -1.59 -2.62
N PHE A 77 2.05 -1.89 -2.34
CA PHE A 77 1.53 -1.78 -0.98
C PHE A 77 2.26 -2.74 -0.03
N MET A 78 2.42 -4.03 -0.36
CA MET A 78 3.14 -4.98 0.50
C MET A 78 4.55 -4.51 0.88
N THR A 79 5.29 -3.91 -0.06
CA THR A 79 6.59 -3.27 0.23
C THR A 79 6.44 -2.16 1.26
N LEU A 80 5.45 -1.28 1.10
CA LEU A 80 5.16 -0.23 2.08
C LEU A 80 4.88 -0.80 3.49
N PHE A 81 4.10 -1.87 3.59
CA PHE A 81 3.82 -2.52 4.89
C PHE A 81 5.09 -3.08 5.53
N ALA A 82 5.95 -3.72 4.75
CA ALA A 82 7.24 -4.21 5.22
C ALA A 82 8.14 -3.07 5.73
N ASP A 83 8.22 -1.97 4.98
CA ASP A 83 9.01 -0.79 5.36
C ASP A 83 8.46 -0.13 6.64
N CYS A 84 7.14 0.03 6.75
CA CYS A 84 6.49 0.53 7.96
C CYS A 84 6.73 -0.38 9.17
N ASN A 85 6.69 -1.70 8.99
CA ASN A 85 6.97 -2.64 10.07
C ASN A 85 8.45 -2.59 10.50
N ALA A 86 9.38 -2.45 9.55
CA ALA A 86 10.80 -2.30 9.84
C ALA A 86 11.11 -0.98 10.58
N SER A 87 10.37 0.09 10.28
CA SER A 87 10.61 1.43 10.81
C SER A 87 9.90 1.71 12.14
N TYR A 88 8.66 1.22 12.28
CA TYR A 88 7.77 1.56 13.39
C TYR A 88 7.40 0.35 14.26
N GLY A 89 7.93 -0.84 13.97
CA GLY A 89 7.56 -2.10 14.64
C GLY A 89 6.31 -2.73 14.03
N ALA A 90 6.09 -4.04 14.24
CA ALA A 90 4.96 -4.76 13.65
C ALA A 90 3.62 -4.42 14.33
N LEU A 91 2.56 -4.29 13.54
CA LEU A 91 1.18 -4.33 14.05
C LEU A 91 0.73 -5.79 14.25
N ASN A 92 -0.44 -5.98 14.87
CA ASN A 92 -0.99 -7.33 15.07
C ASN A 92 -1.22 -8.05 13.73
N HIS A 93 -1.35 -9.38 13.79
CA HIS A 93 -1.45 -10.24 12.61
C HIS A 93 -2.73 -10.06 11.76
N TRP A 94 -3.69 -9.24 12.21
CA TRP A 94 -4.89 -8.92 11.45
C TRP A 94 -4.68 -7.77 10.46
N HIS A 95 -3.57 -7.04 10.57
CA HIS A 95 -3.19 -6.04 9.58
C HIS A 95 -2.71 -6.70 8.29
N SER A 96 -3.20 -6.18 7.17
CA SER A 96 -2.81 -6.58 5.82
C SER A 96 -3.29 -7.97 5.43
N MET A 97 -4.42 -8.41 6.00
CA MET A 97 -5.05 -9.68 5.62
C MET A 97 -5.38 -9.74 4.12
N TRP A 98 -5.78 -8.61 3.51
CA TRP A 98 -5.99 -8.49 2.06
C TRP A 98 -4.72 -8.86 1.24
N ALA A 99 -3.53 -8.77 1.84
CA ALA A 99 -2.27 -9.13 1.19
C ALA A 99 -2.01 -10.64 1.16
N TYR A 100 -2.78 -11.44 1.91
CA TYR A 100 -2.68 -12.89 2.01
C TYR A 100 -3.99 -13.62 1.70
N GLU A 101 -5.10 -12.90 1.66
CA GLU A 101 -6.33 -13.34 1.03
C GLU A 101 -6.06 -13.48 -0.48
N GLU A 102 -5.66 -14.68 -0.86
CA GLU A 102 -5.89 -15.19 -2.20
C GLU A 102 -7.40 -15.35 -2.35
N ASP A 103 -8.09 -14.25 -2.67
CA ASP A 103 -9.54 -14.30 -2.73
C ASP A 103 -10.00 -15.39 -3.71
N ARG A 104 -10.89 -16.22 -3.17
CA ARG A 104 -11.79 -17.11 -3.90
C ARG A 104 -12.58 -16.24 -4.87
N ILE A 105 -12.15 -16.22 -6.13
CA ILE A 105 -12.93 -15.78 -7.28
C ILE A 105 -12.97 -16.94 -8.27
#